data_AF-A0A7Y2C8L4-F1
#
_entry.id   AF-A0A7Y2C8L4-F1
#
_cell.length_a   1.000
_cell.length_b   1.000
_cell.length_c   1.000
_cell.angle_alpha   90.00
_cell.angle_beta   90.00
_cell.angle_gamma   90.00
#
_symmetry.space_group_name_H-M   'P 1'
#
loop_
_entity.id
_entity.type
_entity.pdbx_description
1 polymer ?
#
loop_
_entity_poly.entity_id
_entity_poly.type
_entity_poly.pdbx_seq_one_letter_code
_entity_poly.pdbx_strand_id
1 'polypeptide(L)' 'MSTLSLRLPNSLHDRLRELAEAEGVSMNQFISTAVAEKIAALMTREYLKERAARGSRAKFEKALKQIPDVDASEEDSL' A
#
# COMPACT_ATOMS: atom_id res chain seq x y z
N MET A 1 18.19 -17.62 0.81
CA MET A 1 17.65 -16.73 -0.24
C MET A 1 17.65 -17.48 -1.55
N SER A 2 16.63 -17.30 -2.39
CA SER A 2 16.63 -17.83 -3.76
C SER A 2 17.31 -16.81 -4.69
N THR A 3 18.07 -17.28 -5.67
CA THR A 3 18.74 -16.42 -6.65
C THR A 3 17.85 -16.22 -7.87
N LEU A 4 17.60 -14.97 -8.24
CA LEU A 4 16.86 -14.59 -9.43
C LEU A 4 17.80 -13.91 -10.42
N SER A 5 17.95 -14.46 -11.62
CA SER A 5 18.75 -13.87 -12.71
C SER A 5 17.82 -13.32 -13.78
N LEU A 6 17.95 -12.03 -14.08
CA LEU A 6 17.09 -11.29 -15.00
C LEU A 6 17.94 -10.48 -15.97
N ARG A 7 17.44 -10.29 -17.19
CA ARG A 7 18.01 -9.35 -18.16
C ARG A 7 17.10 -8.14 -18.25
N LEU A 8 17.66 -6.96 -18.02
CA LEU A 8 16.96 -5.68 -18.16
C LEU A 8 17.49 -4.93 -19.38
N PRO A 9 16.66 -4.14 -20.08
CA PRO A 9 17.16 -3.16 -21.04
C PRO A 9 18.18 -2.22 -20.38
N ASN A 10 19.21 -1.81 -21.13
CA ASN A 10 20.29 -0.96 -20.60
C ASN A 10 19.75 0.32 -19.94
N SER A 11 18.79 0.99 -20.56
CA SER A 11 18.17 2.20 -20.02
C SER A 11 17.53 1.98 -18.65
N LEU A 12 16.91 0.82 -18.42
CA LEU A 12 16.29 0.47 -17.14
C LEU A 12 17.36 0.11 -16.10
N HIS A 13 18.39 -0.61 -16.52
CA HIS A 13 19.53 -0.94 -15.66
C HIS A 13 20.25 0.31 -15.16
N ASP A 14 20.52 1.28 -16.06
CA ASP A 14 21.20 2.52 -15.69
C ASP A 14 20.34 3.36 -14.75
N ARG A 15 19.04 3.47 -15.01
CA ARG A 15 18.13 4.16 -14.11
C ARG A 15 18.02 3.50 -12.74
N LEU A 16 18.00 2.17 -12.70
CA LEU A 16 18.01 1.42 -11.44
C LEU A 16 19.28 1.71 -10.64
N ARG A 17 20.44 1.77 -11.31
CA ARG A 17 21.71 2.10 -10.68
C ARG A 17 21.66 3.49 -10.04
N GLU A 18 21.22 4.50 -10.78
CA GLU A 18 21.08 5.88 -10.29
C GLU A 18 20.18 5.98 -9.05
N LEU A 19 19.04 5.27 -9.07
CA LEU A 19 18.09 5.28 -7.95
C LEU A 19 18.65 4.57 -6.71
N ALA A 20 19.30 3.42 -6.90
CA ALA A 20 19.93 2.69 -5.80
C ALA A 20 21.07 3.50 -5.16
N GLU A 21 21.87 4.20 -5.98
CA GLU A 21 22.92 5.11 -5.50
C GLU A 21 22.33 6.28 -4.70
N ALA A 22 21.24 6.90 -5.19
CA ALA A 22 20.55 7.99 -4.50
C ALA A 22 19.97 7.57 -3.14
N GLU A 23 19.51 6.32 -3.01
CA GLU A 23 19.03 5.74 -1.75
C GLU A 23 20.17 5.17 -0.87
N GLY A 24 21.40 5.10 -1.37
CA GLY A 24 22.54 4.56 -0.62
C GLY A 24 22.48 3.05 -0.39
N VAL A 25 21.82 2.29 -1.28
CA VAL A 25 21.63 0.84 -1.18
C VAL A 25 22.16 0.12 -2.42
N SER A 26 22.38 -1.19 -2.31
CA SER A 26 22.73 -2.00 -3.49
C SER A 26 21.54 -2.15 -4.44
N MET A 27 21.79 -2.33 -5.74
CA MET A 27 20.71 -2.61 -6.71
C MET A 27 19.87 -3.84 -6.32
N ASN A 28 20.49 -4.89 -5.78
CA ASN A 28 19.77 -6.08 -5.33
C ASN A 28 18.82 -5.80 -4.16
N GLN A 29 19.27 -4.95 -3.21
CA GLN A 29 18.43 -4.51 -2.10
C GLN A 29 17.28 -3.63 -2.62
N PHE A 30 17.58 -2.68 -3.50
CA PHE A 30 16.56 -1.83 -4.14
C PHE A 30 15.50 -2.67 -4.86
N ILE A 31 15.91 -3.63 -5.71
CA ILE A 31 15.00 -4.55 -6.39
C ILE A 31 14.16 -5.33 -5.38
N SER A 32 14.78 -5.85 -4.32
CA SER A 32 14.06 -6.65 -3.33
C SER A 32 12.99 -5.84 -2.61
N THR A 33 13.29 -4.60 -2.22
CA THR A 33 12.34 -3.68 -1.61
C THR A 33 11.22 -3.32 -2.59
N ALA A 34 11.56 -2.95 -3.84
CA ALA A 34 10.56 -2.61 -4.85
C ALA A 34 9.61 -3.78 -5.16
N VAL A 35 10.12 -5.02 -5.18
CA VAL A 35 9.29 -6.23 -5.32
C VAL A 35 8.37 -6.41 -4.12
N ALA A 36 8.89 -6.26 -2.89
CA ALA A 36 8.08 -6.35 -1.68
C ALA A 36 6.96 -5.30 -1.65
N GLU A 37 7.26 -4.06 -2.01
CA GLU A 37 6.28 -2.97 -2.13
C GLU A 37 5.22 -3.26 -3.19
N LYS A 38 5.63 -3.76 -4.36
CA LYS A 38 4.68 -4.10 -5.43
C LYS A 38 3.75 -5.23 -5.01
N ILE A 39 4.28 -6.25 -4.33
CA ILE A 39 3.48 -7.35 -3.76
C ILE A 39 2.49 -6.80 -2.74
N ALA A 40 2.96 -5.99 -1.79
CA ALA A 40 2.10 -5.38 -0.77
C ALA A 40 0.97 -4.57 -1.41
N ALA A 41 1.28 -3.70 -2.38
CA ALA A 41 0.27 -2.90 -3.08
C ALA A 41 -0.78 -3.75 -3.81
N LEU A 42 -0.36 -4.83 -4.48
CA LEU A 42 -1.27 -5.73 -5.18
C LEU A 42 -2.15 -6.53 -4.21
N MET A 43 -1.58 -7.03 -3.11
CA MET A 43 -2.31 -7.77 -2.09
C MET A 43 -3.29 -6.89 -1.33
N THR A 44 -2.90 -5.67 -0.95
CA THR A 44 -3.80 -4.71 -0.29
C THR A 44 -4.97 -4.36 -1.19
N ARG A 45 -4.73 -4.14 -2.49
CA ARG A 45 -5.81 -3.89 -3.44
C ARG A 45 -6.81 -5.04 -3.48
N GLU A 46 -6.34 -6.29 -3.50
CA GLU A 46 -7.22 -7.45 -3.52
C GLU A 46 -8.01 -7.59 -2.22
N TYR A 47 -7.34 -7.47 -1.08
CA TYR A 47 -7.98 -7.47 0.23
C TYR A 47 -9.10 -6.43 0.34
N LEU A 48 -8.86 -5.20 -0.12
CA LEU A 48 -9.87 -4.15 -0.09
C LEU A 48 -11.08 -4.47 -0.98
N LYS A 49 -10.86 -5.07 -2.15
CA LYS A 49 -11.96 -5.53 -3.03
C LYS A 49 -12.81 -6.61 -2.35
N GLU A 50 -12.18 -7.64 -1.80
CA GLU A 50 -12.86 -8.72 -1.09
C GLU A 50 -13.62 -8.19 0.14
N ARG A 51 -13.01 -7.24 0.87
CA ARG A 51 -13.64 -6.61 2.03
C ARG A 51 -14.84 -5.74 1.61
N ALA A 52 -14.72 -5.01 0.51
CA ALA A 52 -15.78 -4.18 -0.05
C ALA A 52 -16.97 -5.03 -0.54
N ALA A 53 -16.72 -6.20 -1.14
CA ALA A 53 -17.77 -7.14 -1.55
C ALA A 53 -18.64 -7.63 -0.38
N ARG A 54 -18.09 -7.66 0.84
CA ARG A 54 -18.82 -7.98 2.08
C ARG A 54 -19.50 -6.77 2.72
N GLY A 55 -19.27 -5.57 2.19
CA GLY A 55 -19.84 -4.32 2.67
C GLY A 55 -21.32 -4.19 2.31
N SER A 56 -22.08 -3.47 3.15
CA SER A 56 -23.46 -3.11 2.84
C SER A 56 -23.69 -1.68 3.27
N ARG A 57 -24.02 -0.82 2.31
CA ARG A 57 -24.33 0.61 2.56
C ARG A 57 -25.49 0.76 3.54
N ALA A 58 -26.53 -0.05 3.39
CA ALA A 58 -27.68 -0.04 4.29
C ALA A 58 -27.30 -0.41 5.74
N LYS A 59 -26.43 -1.43 5.94
CA LYS A 59 -25.94 -1.77 7.28
C LYS A 59 -25.08 -0.65 7.88
N PHE A 60 -24.26 -0.01 7.05
CA PHE A 60 -23.45 1.13 7.46
C PHE A 60 -24.31 2.31 7.92
N GLU A 61 -25.30 2.72 7.12
CA GLU A 61 -26.22 3.81 7.48
C GLU A 61 -27.07 3.48 8.71
N LYS A 62 -27.50 2.22 8.87
CA LYS A 62 -28.19 1.76 10.07
C LYS A 62 -27.32 1.90 11.33
N ALA A 63 -26.01 1.59 11.21
CA ALA A 63 -25.07 1.75 12.32
C ALA A 63 -24.86 3.23 12.66
N LEU A 64 -24.71 4.10 11.65
CA LEU A 64 -24.55 5.55 11.87
C LEU A 64 -25.74 6.17 12.60
N LYS A 65 -26.97 5.72 12.34
CA LYS A 65 -28.17 6.19 13.06
C LYS A 65 -28.20 5.84 14.55
N GLN A 66 -27.30 4.98 15.03
CA GLN A 66 -27.16 4.69 16.46
C GLN A 66 -26.34 5.77 17.18
N ILE A 67 -25.59 6.58 16.44
CA ILE A 67 -24.81 7.68 16.98
C ILE A 67 -25.77 8.87 17.19
N PRO A 68 -25.83 9.46 18.40
CA PRO A 68 -26.61 10.66 18.65
C PRO A 68 -26.13 11.82 17.78
N ASP A 69 -27.07 12.55 17.19
CA ASP A 69 -26.81 13.78 16.43
C ASP A 69 -26.70 14.97 17.40
N VAL A 70 -25.60 15.01 18.14
CA VAL A 70 -25.28 16.03 19.14
C VAL A 70 -23.86 16.55 18.90
N ASP A 71 -23.59 17.77 19.37
CA ASP A 71 -22.26 18.34 19.31
C ASP A 71 -21.24 17.47 20.05
N ALA A 72 -19.99 17.52 19.58
CA ALA A 72 -18.88 16.88 20.26
C ALA A 72 -18.74 17.43 21.69
N SER A 73 -18.23 16.60 22.60
CA SER A 73 -17.90 17.04 23.96
C SER A 73 -16.84 18.16 23.90
N GLU A 74 -16.78 19.01 24.94
CA GLU A 74 -15.74 20.04 25.03
C GLU A 74 -14.32 19.43 24.99
N GLU A 75 -14.17 18.22 25.51
CA GLU A 75 -12.92 17.45 25.55
C GLU A 75 -12.48 16.95 24.17
N ASP A 76 -13.44 16.74 23.25
CA ASP A 76 -13.23 16.29 21.87
C ASP A 76 -13.25 17.44 20.86
N SER A 77 -13.44 18.68 21.31
CA SER A 77 -13.40 19.87 20.44
C SER A 77 -11.95 20.24 20.09
N LEU A 78 -11.63 20.30 18.78
CA LEU A 78 -10.31 20.63 18.23
C LEU A 78 -9.94 22.12 18.39
#